data_AF-A0A7V6JIY8-F1
#
_entry.id   AF-A0A7V6JIY8-F1
#
_cell.length_a   1.000
_cell.length_b   1.000
_cell.length_c   1.000
_cell.angle_alpha   90.00
_cell.angle_beta   90.00
_cell.angle_gamma   90.00
#
_symmetry.space_group_name_H-M   'P 1'
#
loop_
_entity.id
_entity.type
_entity.pdbx_description
1 polymer ?
#
loop_
_entity_poly.entity_id
_entity_poly.type
_entity_poly.pdbx_seq_one_letter_code
_entity_poly.pdbx_strand_id
1 'polypeptide(L)'
;MQFYYGERTLARALDEAEFWKRQEAEHTVVIRQIVPNLEPRFVIQLQQYELAFNQAKGLVVKYIETLIRTRGNVSRSMQQEISEFLQKALEQSRQFIQLLEQILAESNPVRSNPVASVVINHIRRESEYFIGIAQAVLDYSNRSR
;
A
#
# COMPACT_ATOMS: atom_id res chain seq x y z
N MET A 1 -5.71 -11.95 -8.30
CA MET A 1 -5.92 -13.06 -7.34
C MET A 1 -5.09 -14.22 -7.83
N GLN A 2 -3.91 -14.43 -7.25
CA GLN A 2 -3.02 -15.54 -7.58
C GLN A 2 -2.63 -16.30 -6.30
N PHE A 3 -2.65 -17.62 -6.45
CA PHE A 3 -2.20 -18.73 -5.58
C PHE A 3 -2.67 -18.83 -4.12
N TYR A 4 -3.34 -19.95 -3.84
CA TYR A 4 -3.66 -20.46 -2.51
C TYR A 4 -2.39 -20.98 -1.83
N TYR A 5 -1.53 -20.08 -1.36
CA TYR A 5 -0.61 -20.42 -0.29
C TYR A 5 -1.41 -20.46 1.01
N GLY A 6 -1.12 -21.43 1.89
CA GLY A 6 -1.76 -21.52 3.21
C GLY A 6 -1.80 -20.14 3.87
N GLU A 7 -2.88 -19.84 4.59
CA GLU A 7 -3.37 -18.49 4.95
C GLU A 7 -2.36 -17.56 5.67
N ARG A 8 -1.15 -18.03 5.99
CA ARG A 8 -0.19 -17.36 6.86
C ARG A 8 1.27 -17.55 6.41
N THR A 9 1.56 -17.23 5.15
CA THR A 9 2.92 -17.34 4.57
C THR A 9 3.44 -16.00 4.07
N LEU A 10 4.77 -15.89 3.96
CA LEU A 10 5.45 -14.72 3.37
C LEU A 10 4.96 -14.40 1.94
N ALA A 11 4.62 -15.44 1.18
CA ALA A 11 4.01 -15.30 -0.15
C ALA A 11 2.67 -14.55 -0.09
N ARG A 12 1.80 -14.88 0.88
CA ARG A 12 0.54 -14.17 1.07
C ARG A 12 0.74 -12.70 1.41
N ALA A 13 1.71 -12.36 2.26
CA ALA A 13 2.01 -10.97 2.57
C ALA A 13 2.45 -10.18 1.33
N LEU A 14 3.19 -10.82 0.42
CA LEU A 14 3.62 -10.21 -0.84
C LEU A 14 2.46 -10.04 -1.83
N ASP A 15 1.57 -11.02 -1.95
CA ASP A 15 0.37 -10.91 -2.79
C ASP A 15 -0.53 -9.74 -2.35
N GLU A 16 -0.73 -9.61 -1.03
CA GLU A 16 -1.48 -8.48 -0.47
C GLU A 16 -0.76 -7.16 -0.74
N ALA A 17 0.56 -7.09 -0.52
CA ALA A 17 1.33 -5.89 -0.81
C ALA A 17 1.26 -5.51 -2.30
N GLU A 18 1.33 -6.46 -3.23
CA GLU A 18 1.17 -6.18 -4.67
C GLU A 18 -0.20 -5.56 -4.97
N PHE A 19 -1.26 -6.20 -4.50
CA PHE A 19 -2.62 -5.75 -4.72
C PHE A 19 -2.82 -4.33 -4.17
N TRP A 20 -2.43 -4.10 -2.91
CA TRP A 20 -2.69 -2.84 -2.23
C TRP A 20 -1.80 -1.69 -2.68
N LYS A 21 -0.51 -1.94 -3.01
CA LYS A 21 0.33 -0.90 -3.61
C LYS A 21 -0.23 -0.45 -4.97
N ARG A 22 -0.86 -1.34 -5.74
CA ARG A 22 -1.58 -0.94 -6.96
C ARG A 22 -2.79 -0.08 -6.64
N GLN A 23 -3.65 -0.51 -5.72
CA GLN A 23 -4.85 0.25 -5.33
C GLN A 23 -4.49 1.66 -4.84
N GLU A 24 -3.49 1.78 -3.97
CA GLU A 24 -3.07 3.08 -3.44
C GLU A 24 -2.50 4.00 -4.52
N ALA A 25 -1.75 3.48 -5.49
CA ALA A 25 -1.30 4.25 -6.65
C ALA A 25 -2.50 4.78 -7.45
N GLU A 26 -3.48 3.93 -7.74
CA GLU A 26 -4.71 4.32 -8.47
C GLU A 26 -5.52 5.35 -7.68
N HIS A 27 -5.59 5.22 -6.34
CA HIS A 27 -6.28 6.18 -5.48
C HIS A 27 -5.67 7.58 -5.53
N THR A 28 -4.35 7.71 -5.70
CA THR A 28 -3.74 9.04 -5.91
C THR A 28 -4.25 9.72 -7.18
N VAL A 29 -4.51 8.94 -8.24
CA VAL A 29 -5.09 9.43 -9.51
C VAL A 29 -6.54 9.81 -9.28
N VAL A 30 -7.34 8.94 -8.66
CA VAL A 30 -8.75 9.18 -8.37
C VAL A 30 -8.95 10.51 -7.63
N ILE A 31 -8.16 10.77 -6.59
CA ILE A 31 -8.27 12.01 -5.81
C ILE A 31 -8.02 13.26 -6.69
N ARG A 32 -6.98 13.23 -7.54
CA ARG A 32 -6.69 14.35 -8.45
C ARG A 32 -7.75 14.51 -9.56
N GLN A 33 -8.44 13.45 -9.94
CA GLN A 33 -9.50 13.49 -10.96
C GLN A 33 -10.82 14.03 -10.40
N ILE A 34 -11.20 13.64 -9.17
CA ILE A 34 -12.46 14.10 -8.57
C ILE A 34 -12.37 15.51 -7.99
N VAL A 35 -11.15 16.03 -7.78
CA VAL A 35 -10.89 17.39 -7.30
C VAL A 35 -9.91 18.10 -8.25
N PRO A 36 -10.35 18.54 -9.44
CA PRO A 36 -9.45 19.10 -10.46
C PRO A 36 -8.78 20.42 -10.04
N ASN A 37 -9.33 21.10 -9.03
CA ASN A 37 -8.80 22.34 -8.45
C ASN A 37 -8.08 22.11 -7.10
N LEU A 38 -7.65 20.88 -6.80
CA LEU A 38 -6.88 20.56 -5.59
C LEU A 38 -5.62 21.42 -5.49
N GLU A 39 -5.25 21.81 -4.27
CA GLU A 39 -4.08 22.67 -4.05
C GLU A 39 -2.79 22.01 -4.60
N PRO A 40 -1.92 22.77 -5.30
CA PRO A 40 -0.74 22.21 -5.96
C PRO A 40 0.17 21.39 -5.04
N ARG A 41 0.30 21.78 -3.76
CA ARG A 41 1.07 21.04 -2.76
C ARG A 41 0.57 19.61 -2.57
N PHE A 42 -0.75 19.40 -2.60
CA PHE A 42 -1.35 18.07 -2.45
C PHE A 42 -1.28 17.28 -3.75
N VAL A 43 -1.44 17.95 -4.91
CA VAL A 43 -1.23 17.32 -6.22
C VAL A 43 0.19 16.74 -6.33
N ILE A 44 1.21 17.51 -5.94
CA ILE A 44 2.61 17.08 -5.95
C ILE A 44 2.84 15.90 -5.00
N GLN A 45 2.32 15.97 -3.78
CA GLN A 45 2.45 14.86 -2.82
C GLN A 45 1.77 13.58 -3.35
N LEU A 46 0.57 13.69 -3.93
CA LEU A 46 -0.12 12.56 -4.56
C LEU A 46 0.68 11.97 -5.74
N GLN A 47 1.31 12.81 -6.57
CA GLN A 47 2.24 12.35 -7.63
C GLN A 47 3.45 11.58 -7.06
N GLN A 48 4.01 12.06 -5.96
CA GLN A 48 5.14 11.40 -5.30
C GLN A 48 4.74 10.04 -4.73
N TYR A 49 3.57 9.95 -4.08
CA TYR A 49 3.02 8.69 -3.60
C TYR A 49 2.69 7.72 -4.75
N GLU A 50 2.11 8.21 -5.85
CA GLU A 50 1.86 7.39 -7.05
C GLU A 50 3.13 6.70 -7.54
N LEU A 51 4.23 7.47 -7.65
CA LEU A 51 5.53 6.95 -8.07
C LEU A 51 6.07 5.93 -7.05
N ALA A 52 6.05 6.28 -5.77
CA ALA A 52 6.55 5.42 -4.69
C ALA A 52 5.80 4.08 -4.62
N PHE A 53 4.47 4.10 -4.77
CA PHE A 53 3.64 2.90 -4.78
C PHE A 53 3.87 2.04 -6.03
N ASN A 54 4.02 2.65 -7.20
CA ASN A 54 4.38 1.90 -8.41
C ASN A 54 5.77 1.26 -8.32
N GLN A 55 6.74 1.93 -7.68
CA GLN A 55 8.05 1.35 -7.40
C GLN A 55 7.96 0.18 -6.42
N ALA A 56 7.21 0.34 -5.32
CA ALA A 56 6.98 -0.72 -4.35
C ALA A 56 6.29 -1.95 -4.99
N LYS A 57 5.29 -1.72 -5.85
CA LYS A 57 4.65 -2.76 -6.66
C LYS A 57 5.65 -3.46 -7.59
N GLY A 58 6.52 -2.71 -8.27
CA GLY A 58 7.56 -3.31 -9.11
C GLY A 58 8.53 -4.19 -8.33
N LEU A 59 8.87 -3.79 -7.09
CA LEU A 59 9.76 -4.56 -6.23
C LEU A 59 9.07 -5.81 -5.67
N VAL A 60 7.80 -5.73 -5.27
CA VAL A 60 7.08 -6.89 -4.72
C VAL A 60 6.90 -7.99 -5.77
N VAL A 61 6.62 -7.62 -7.03
CA VAL A 61 6.55 -8.59 -8.14
C VAL A 61 7.86 -9.36 -8.29
N LYS A 62 9.02 -8.69 -8.18
CA LYS A 62 10.33 -9.36 -8.22
C LYS A 62 10.52 -10.36 -7.08
N TYR A 63 10.05 -10.03 -5.87
CA TYR A 63 10.10 -10.94 -4.73
C TYR A 63 9.18 -12.15 -4.93
N ILE A 64 7.95 -11.94 -5.42
CA ILE A 64 7.01 -13.02 -5.76
C ILE A 64 7.63 -13.96 -6.80
N GLU A 65 8.17 -13.43 -7.89
CA GLU A 65 8.83 -14.22 -8.93
C GLU A 65 10.02 -15.02 -8.38
N THR A 66 10.81 -14.43 -7.49
CA THR A 66 11.95 -15.09 -6.84
C THR A 66 11.49 -16.25 -5.96
N LEU A 67 10.45 -16.06 -5.15
CA LEU A 67 9.87 -17.14 -4.33
C LEU A 67 9.30 -18.27 -5.18
N ILE A 68 8.61 -17.95 -6.28
CA ILE A 68 8.06 -18.95 -7.20
C ILE A 68 9.20 -19.76 -7.83
N ARG A 69 10.22 -19.10 -8.40
CA ARG A 69 11.34 -19.77 -9.10
C ARG A 69 12.19 -20.63 -8.17
N THR A 70 12.34 -20.22 -6.91
CA THR A 70 13.08 -20.97 -5.89
C THR A 70 12.22 -22.00 -5.16
N ARG A 71 10.92 -22.11 -5.48
CA ARG A 71 9.94 -22.94 -4.76
C ARG A 71 9.93 -22.65 -3.25
N GLY A 72 10.12 -21.38 -2.87
CA GLY A 72 10.22 -20.93 -1.49
C GLY A 72 11.56 -21.17 -0.81
N ASN A 73 12.51 -21.85 -1.45
CA ASN A 73 13.85 -22.10 -0.91
C ASN A 73 14.77 -20.89 -1.09
N VAL A 74 14.50 -19.83 -0.33
CA VAL A 74 15.31 -18.60 -0.31
C VAL A 74 16.24 -18.56 0.90
N SER A 75 17.38 -17.87 0.75
CA SER A 75 18.33 -17.66 1.84
C SER A 75 17.70 -16.87 3.00
N ARG A 76 18.30 -16.99 4.19
CA ARG A 76 17.89 -16.19 5.37
C ARG A 76 18.00 -14.69 5.10
N SER A 77 19.00 -14.25 4.35
CA SER A 77 19.17 -12.84 3.96
C SER A 77 18.00 -12.37 3.09
N MET A 78 17.60 -13.15 2.08
CA MET A 78 16.47 -12.83 1.22
C MET A 78 15.14 -12.79 2.02
N GLN A 79 14.94 -13.71 2.95
CA GLN A 79 13.77 -13.64 3.84
C GLN A 79 13.73 -12.36 4.68
N GLN A 80 14.90 -11.91 5.15
CA GLN A 80 15.02 -10.67 5.90
C GLN A 80 14.74 -9.45 5.02
N GLU A 81 15.32 -9.39 3.81
CA GLU A 81 15.06 -8.33 2.83
C GLU A 81 13.56 -8.20 2.51
N ILE A 82 12.88 -9.32 2.30
CA ILE A 82 11.44 -9.35 2.05
C ILE A 82 10.66 -8.82 3.28
N SER A 83 11.07 -9.21 4.48
CA SER A 83 10.42 -8.76 5.72
C SER A 83 10.59 -7.24 5.93
N GLU A 84 11.79 -6.72 5.70
CA GLU A 84 12.08 -5.29 5.77
C GLU A 84 11.33 -4.49 4.70
N PHE A 85 11.21 -5.04 3.49
CA PHE A 85 10.38 -4.47 2.43
C PHE A 85 8.91 -4.36 2.86
N LEU A 86 8.33 -5.42 3.41
CA LEU A 86 6.93 -5.44 3.85
C LEU A 86 6.67 -4.42 4.96
N GLN A 87 7.61 -4.27 5.91
CA GLN A 87 7.53 -3.23 6.94
C GLN A 87 7.56 -1.82 6.35
N LYS A 88 8.43 -1.56 5.35
CA LYS A 88 8.46 -0.27 4.64
C LYS A 88 7.18 -0.01 3.85
N ALA A 89 6.63 -1.03 3.20
CA ALA A 89 5.38 -0.92 2.46
C ALA A 89 4.18 -0.58 3.37
N LEU A 90 4.16 -1.14 4.58
CA LEU A 90 3.18 -0.79 5.63
C LEU A 90 3.35 0.65 6.11
N GLU A 91 4.58 1.08 6.35
CA GLU A 91 4.87 2.46 6.77
C GLU A 91 4.45 3.48 5.70
N GLN A 92 4.70 3.18 4.42
CA GLN A 92 4.21 4.01 3.32
C GLN A 92 2.68 4.16 3.33
N SER A 93 1.92 3.10 3.65
CA SER A 93 0.46 3.19 3.78
C SER A 93 0.04 4.06 4.96
N ARG A 94 0.75 4.00 6.10
CA ARG A 94 0.47 4.86 7.26
C ARG A 94 0.69 6.33 6.94
N GLN A 95 1.79 6.65 6.25
CA GLN A 95 2.11 8.02 5.84
C GLN A 95 1.12 8.53 4.78
N PHE A 96 0.66 7.66 3.89
CA PHE A 96 -0.40 7.99 2.94
C PHE A 96 -1.73 8.31 3.65
N ILE A 97 -2.12 7.53 4.65
CA ILE A 97 -3.28 7.84 5.49
C ILE A 97 -3.16 9.24 6.12
N GLN A 98 -1.99 9.59 6.65
CA GLN A 98 -1.74 10.93 7.21
C GLN A 98 -1.90 12.04 6.17
N LEU A 99 -1.43 11.81 4.93
CA LEU A 99 -1.69 12.75 3.83
C LEU A 99 -3.20 12.89 3.55
N LEU A 100 -3.95 11.79 3.52
CA LEU A 100 -5.39 11.85 3.29
C LEU A 100 -6.12 12.63 4.39
N GLU A 101 -5.69 12.48 5.64
CA GLU A 101 -6.21 13.25 6.78
C GLU A 101 -5.91 14.74 6.64
N GLN A 102 -4.69 15.10 6.23
CA GLN A 102 -4.32 16.49 5.96
C GLN A 102 -5.14 17.10 4.81
N ILE A 103 -5.35 16.34 3.73
CA ILE A 103 -6.20 16.77 2.60
C ILE A 103 -7.62 17.03 3.10
N LEU A 104 -8.21 16.10 3.87
CA LEU A 104 -9.56 16.26 4.43
C LEU A 104 -9.68 17.47 5.38
N ALA A 105 -8.64 17.75 6.16
CA ALA A 105 -8.64 18.82 7.14
C ALA A 105 -8.40 20.22 6.52
N GLU A 106 -7.49 20.30 5.54
CA GLU A 106 -6.94 21.57 5.09
C GLU A 106 -7.36 21.97 3.67
N SER A 107 -7.80 21.05 2.82
CA SER A 107 -8.14 21.37 1.43
C SER A 107 -9.52 22.00 1.32
N ASN A 108 -9.58 23.27 0.89
CA ASN A 108 -10.85 23.98 0.67
C ASN A 108 -11.70 23.34 -0.46
N PRO A 109 -11.12 22.95 -1.61
CA PRO A 109 -11.83 22.19 -2.64
C PRO A 109 -12.43 20.88 -2.15
N VAL A 110 -11.74 20.14 -1.29
CA VAL A 110 -12.25 18.87 -0.74
C VAL A 110 -13.37 19.13 0.27
N ARG A 111 -13.20 20.10 1.17
CA ARG A 111 -14.19 20.44 2.20
C ARG A 111 -15.48 21.02 1.63
N SER A 112 -15.40 21.70 0.48
CA SER A 112 -16.57 22.21 -0.23
C SER A 112 -17.23 21.17 -1.15
N ASN A 113 -16.66 19.96 -1.27
CA ASN A 113 -17.17 18.87 -2.10
C ASN A 113 -17.45 17.60 -1.25
N PRO A 114 -18.73 17.35 -0.87
CA PRO A 114 -19.10 16.18 -0.08
C PRO A 114 -18.72 14.84 -0.74
N VAL A 115 -18.79 14.75 -2.07
CA VAL A 115 -18.42 13.52 -2.80
C VAL A 115 -16.93 13.25 -2.65
N ALA A 116 -16.08 14.26 -2.82
CA ALA A 116 -14.65 14.12 -2.62
C ALA A 116 -14.31 13.67 -1.20
N SER A 117 -14.97 14.25 -0.20
CA SER A 117 -14.80 13.86 1.20
C SER A 117 -15.20 12.40 1.46
N VAL A 118 -16.31 11.93 0.89
CA VAL A 118 -16.76 10.52 1.03
C VAL A 118 -15.75 9.56 0.37
N VAL A 119 -15.30 9.87 -0.84
CA VAL A 119 -14.35 9.03 -1.59
C VAL A 119 -13.00 8.96 -0.87
N ILE A 120 -12.44 10.09 -0.41
CA ILE A 120 -11.17 10.09 0.31
C ILE A 120 -11.26 9.31 1.63
N ASN A 121 -12.38 9.42 2.36
CA ASN A 121 -12.60 8.62 3.56
C ASN A 121 -12.72 7.12 3.25
N HIS A 122 -13.29 6.73 2.11
CA HIS A 122 -13.33 5.34 1.67
C HIS A 122 -11.92 4.82 1.37
N ILE A 123 -11.15 5.55 0.56
CA ILE A 123 -9.75 5.25 0.24
C ILE A 123 -8.91 5.08 1.52
N ARG A 124 -9.08 5.97 2.51
CA ARG A 124 -8.37 5.88 3.80
C ARG A 124 -8.66 4.55 4.51
N ARG A 125 -9.93 4.16 4.61
CA ARG A 125 -10.33 2.90 5.26
C ARG A 125 -9.79 1.66 4.54
N GLU A 126 -9.65 1.72 3.22
CA GLU A 126 -9.05 0.63 2.45
C GLU A 126 -7.55 0.47 2.75
N SER A 127 -6.80 1.57 2.86
CA SER A 127 -5.41 1.54 3.34
C SER A 127 -5.30 1.05 4.80
N GLU A 128 -6.22 1.44 5.68
CA GLU A 128 -6.28 0.92 7.06
C GLU A 128 -6.51 -0.60 7.09
N TYR A 129 -7.40 -1.09 6.23
CA TYR A 129 -7.67 -2.53 6.08
C TYR A 129 -6.44 -3.30 5.60
N PHE A 130 -5.73 -2.79 4.58
CA PHE A 130 -4.47 -3.38 4.13
C PHE A 130 -3.46 -3.51 5.28
N ILE A 131 -3.27 -2.43 6.04
CA ILE A 131 -2.34 -2.42 7.18
C ILE A 131 -2.70 -3.52 8.18
N GLY A 132 -3.99 -3.68 8.49
CA GLY A 132 -4.48 -4.73 9.40
C GLY A 132 -4.13 -6.14 8.93
N ILE A 133 -4.36 -6.44 7.64
CA ILE A 133 -4.03 -7.76 7.07
C ILE A 133 -2.52 -8.00 7.08
N ALA A 134 -1.75 -7.08 6.49
CA ALA A 134 -0.32 -7.28 6.30
C ALA A 134 0.41 -7.35 7.65
N GLN A 135 -0.01 -6.58 8.65
CA GLN A 135 0.54 -6.68 10.01
C GLN A 135 0.25 -8.05 10.65
N ALA A 136 -0.98 -8.56 10.52
CA ALA A 136 -1.34 -9.87 11.06
C ALA A 136 -0.50 -11.01 10.45
N VAL A 137 -0.22 -10.94 9.14
CA VAL A 137 0.63 -11.93 8.46
C VAL A 137 2.09 -11.84 8.92
N LEU A 138 2.63 -10.62 9.09
CA LEU A 138 3.99 -10.42 9.59
C LEU A 138 4.15 -10.88 11.04
N ASP A 139 3.20 -10.55 11.92
CA ASP A 139 3.25 -10.92 13.33
C ASP A 139 3.21 -12.44 13.51
N TYR A 140 2.40 -13.14 12.72
CA TYR A 140 2.38 -14.60 12.71
C TYR A 140 3.70 -15.21 12.24
N SER A 141 4.29 -14.64 11.17
CA SER A 141 5.57 -15.09 10.61
C SER A 141 6.71 -14.93 11.62
N ASN A 142 6.69 -13.87 12.43
CA ASN A 142 7.69 -13.60 13.47
C ASN A 142 7.56 -14.50 14.70
N ARG A 143 6.34 -14.93 15.06
CA ARG A 143 6.09 -15.81 16.22
C ARG A 143 6.36 -17.29 15.94
N SER A 144 6.45 -17.68 14.67
CA SER A 144 6.66 -19.08 14.25
C SER A 144 8.15 -19.44 14.07
N ARG A 145 9.05 -18.61 14.62
CA ARG A 145 10.52 -18.77 14.58
C ARG A 145 11.07 -19.21 15.93
#